data_AF-A0A9P6Y2R6-F1
#
_entry.id   AF-A0A9P6Y2R6-F1
#
_cell.length_a   1.000
_cell.length_b   1.000
_cell.length_c   1.000
_cell.angle_alpha   90.00
_cell.angle_beta   90.00
_cell.angle_gamma   90.00
#
_symmetry.space_group_name_H-M   'P 1'
#
loop_
_entity.id
_entity.type
_entity.pdbx_description
1 polymer ?
#
loop_
_entity_poly.entity_id
_entity_poly.type
_entity_poly.pdbx_seq_one_letter_code
_entity_poly.pdbx_strand_id
1 'polypeptide(L)'
;MTNINYSIPDLVCKHSPVLFVGVNPSTSNTGSDVGHYFAGPKNQFFRLLHASGLLKNVDTMVKVDTDLHHQYRISFTNYVKIASKTEKSLTAEQMIEGKQQLVELIDKWEPEVICFLGVKCLKHFVYRNQVALGEQPTYKGMRLYCLPNTSSLGTAYSYEKKKHHYNLRRHIKRRHGHDLPSRKRSDQLKKGLDYNQKNAEKYPNAVVAFACPCCNATLSEREALKKHIEEIHIIRTPKLEAVDGTCAWVIEGVDILTTFYAYSEANRLQQTDIRFLVKNDAERILSLSAIFVLKKQKESPFLFSANVQEMMYHQVMKRIYHGDSVSDRVQRKVKKIIKDYVAGTIDNDEARYKIFAFLRKSTGSNRVVLRCIQAVLPGTFSSAVADISEAELLASYVHPFMQALFSGWEPQRVPHAADKVFSEDMITNNARPDYIVDVYQQVDVRYANVIGELKVKGANKKEIAKDFCRVALLLKEIVDKNKLTAAMGFQAIDKRHNSLHIFSLCTSFVPRHTLTSTSLDLSPPLSTSLLTKDTPLSTSLLTKDTPLSSYCRALSSSVLG
;
A
#
# COMPACT_ATOMS: atom_id res chain seq x y z
N MET A 1 35.10 1.26 -21.84
CA MET A 1 33.63 1.35 -21.88
C MET A 1 33.11 0.09 -22.53
N THR A 2 32.82 -0.94 -21.75
CA THR A 2 32.24 -2.20 -22.24
C THR A 2 30.75 -1.99 -22.45
N ASN A 3 30.31 -1.99 -23.72
CA ASN A 3 28.89 -2.03 -24.09
C ASN A 3 28.31 -3.38 -23.64
N ILE A 4 27.73 -3.42 -22.44
CA ILE A 4 26.92 -4.57 -22.02
C ILE A 4 25.68 -4.57 -22.91
N ASN A 5 25.60 -5.53 -23.83
CA ASN A 5 24.42 -5.74 -24.68
C ASN A 5 23.28 -6.30 -23.83
N TYR A 6 22.50 -5.41 -23.23
CA TYR A 6 21.28 -5.80 -22.53
C TYR A 6 20.23 -6.31 -23.53
N SER A 7 19.81 -7.57 -23.38
CA SER A 7 18.70 -8.17 -24.12
C SER A 7 17.78 -8.92 -23.15
N ILE A 8 16.50 -9.06 -23.51
CA ILE A 8 15.52 -9.86 -22.75
C ILE A 8 15.31 -11.16 -23.51
N PRO A 9 15.45 -12.35 -22.87
CA PRO A 9 15.19 -13.63 -23.52
C PRO A 9 13.76 -13.72 -24.07
N ASP A 10 13.56 -14.48 -25.15
CA ASP A 10 12.22 -14.71 -25.68
C ASP A 10 11.44 -15.71 -24.82
N LEU A 11 10.18 -15.39 -24.56
CA LEU A 11 9.24 -16.30 -23.89
C LEU A 11 8.34 -16.90 -24.97
N VAL A 12 8.73 -18.03 -25.54
CA VAL A 12 8.11 -18.61 -26.73
C VAL A 12 7.79 -20.08 -26.54
N CYS A 13 6.64 -20.52 -27.06
CA CYS A 13 6.25 -21.91 -27.06
C CYS A 13 5.50 -22.23 -28.35
N LYS A 14 5.50 -23.49 -28.75
CA LYS A 14 4.89 -23.92 -30.00
C LYS A 14 3.37 -23.71 -29.95
N HIS A 15 2.79 -23.18 -31.03
CA HIS A 15 1.34 -22.94 -31.16
C HIS A 15 0.77 -22.08 -30.02
N SER A 16 1.48 -21.02 -29.64
CA SER A 16 0.95 -20.07 -28.67
C SER A 16 -0.33 -19.41 -29.20
N PRO A 17 -1.37 -19.21 -28.35
CA PRO A 17 -2.57 -18.51 -28.76
C PRO A 17 -2.29 -17.09 -29.24
N VAL A 18 -1.31 -16.41 -28.63
CA VAL A 18 -0.88 -15.06 -29.01
C VAL A 18 0.61 -14.89 -28.77
N LEU A 19 1.31 -14.32 -29.75
CA LEU A 19 2.66 -13.76 -29.66
C LEU A 19 2.58 -12.23 -29.62
N PHE A 20 3.02 -11.61 -28.53
CA PHE A 20 3.22 -10.16 -28.47
C PHE A 20 4.62 -9.77 -28.91
N VAL A 21 4.70 -8.84 -29.86
CA VAL A 21 5.94 -8.32 -30.43
C VAL A 21 6.14 -6.88 -29.98
N GLY A 22 7.02 -6.68 -28.99
CA GLY A 22 7.51 -5.37 -28.59
C GLY A 22 8.47 -4.76 -29.62
N VAL A 23 8.80 -3.48 -29.48
CA VAL A 23 9.74 -2.81 -30.39
C VAL A 23 11.17 -3.24 -30.06
N ASN A 24 11.66 -2.85 -28.89
CA ASN A 24 12.97 -3.23 -28.35
C ASN A 24 13.01 -3.01 -26.82
N PRO A 25 13.95 -3.63 -26.09
CA PRO A 25 14.14 -3.35 -24.67
C PRO A 25 14.57 -1.90 -24.40
N SER A 26 14.18 -1.33 -23.26
CA SER A 26 14.65 -0.01 -22.83
C SER A 26 15.91 -0.13 -21.97
N THR A 27 16.91 0.73 -22.21
CA THR A 27 18.12 0.84 -21.36
C THR A 27 17.88 1.57 -20.04
N SER A 28 16.66 2.03 -19.75
CA SER A 28 16.33 2.74 -18.51
C SER A 28 15.84 1.76 -17.43
N ASN A 29 16.64 1.50 -16.38
CA ASN A 29 16.39 0.91 -15.04
C ASN A 29 15.14 0.03 -14.75
N THR A 30 14.47 -0.57 -15.74
CA THR A 30 13.15 -1.17 -15.52
C THR A 30 12.76 -2.32 -16.44
N GLY A 31 13.45 -2.55 -17.56
CA GLY A 31 13.15 -3.66 -18.48
C GLY A 31 14.34 -4.60 -18.67
N SER A 32 15.45 -4.06 -19.17
CA SER A 32 16.73 -4.79 -19.30
C SER A 32 17.27 -5.28 -17.96
N ASP A 33 17.21 -4.41 -16.94
CA ASP A 33 17.85 -4.64 -15.65
C ASP A 33 17.04 -5.61 -14.78
N VAL A 34 15.75 -5.77 -15.11
CA VAL A 34 14.80 -6.64 -14.41
C VAL A 34 14.57 -7.96 -15.17
N GLY A 35 14.93 -8.02 -16.46
CA GLY A 35 14.81 -9.24 -17.29
C GLY A 35 13.39 -9.59 -17.72
N HIS A 36 12.43 -8.66 -17.61
CA HIS A 36 11.00 -8.91 -17.84
C HIS A 36 10.38 -7.94 -18.88
N TYR A 37 9.49 -8.47 -19.71
CA TYR A 37 8.77 -7.70 -20.73
C TYR A 37 7.85 -6.66 -20.10
N PHE A 38 7.91 -5.42 -20.61
CA PHE A 38 7.01 -4.31 -20.25
C PHE A 38 6.93 -3.96 -18.75
N ALA A 39 7.93 -4.34 -17.94
CA ALA A 39 7.95 -4.14 -16.49
C ALA A 39 8.07 -2.67 -16.04
N GLY A 40 8.33 -1.74 -16.96
CA GLY A 40 8.40 -0.31 -16.63
C GLY A 40 7.08 0.25 -16.08
N PRO A 41 7.10 1.05 -14.99
CA PRO A 41 5.89 1.58 -14.33
C PRO A 41 5.06 2.51 -15.23
N LYS A 42 5.75 3.13 -16.20
CA LYS A 42 5.18 4.01 -17.21
C LYS A 42 4.65 3.27 -18.44
N ASN A 43 4.89 1.96 -18.57
CA ASN A 43 4.34 1.13 -19.63
C ASN A 43 2.88 0.78 -19.31
N GLN A 44 2.01 0.81 -20.31
CA GLN A 44 0.58 0.54 -20.16
C GLN A 44 0.19 -0.88 -20.57
N PHE A 45 1.12 -1.72 -21.02
CA PHE A 45 0.83 -3.03 -21.63
C PHE A 45 -0.06 -3.92 -20.76
N PHE A 46 0.38 -4.26 -19.54
CA PHE A 46 -0.38 -5.14 -18.66
C PHE A 46 -1.70 -4.51 -18.18
N ARG A 47 -1.74 -3.19 -18.02
CA ARG A 47 -2.99 -2.46 -17.72
C ARG A 47 -4.00 -2.54 -18.87
N LEU A 48 -3.54 -2.41 -20.12
CA LEU A 48 -4.36 -2.55 -21.32
C LEU A 48 -4.80 -4.00 -21.54
N LEU A 49 -3.93 -4.98 -21.24
CA LEU A 49 -4.23 -6.41 -21.29
C LEU A 49 -5.26 -6.83 -20.22
N HIS A 50 -5.17 -6.25 -19.03
CA HIS A 50 -6.18 -6.41 -17.99
C HIS A 50 -7.49 -5.71 -18.36
N ALA A 51 -7.42 -4.48 -18.88
CA ALA A 51 -8.62 -3.74 -19.29
C ALA A 51 -9.36 -4.41 -20.45
N SER A 52 -8.68 -5.17 -21.31
CA SER A 52 -9.32 -6.01 -22.33
C SER A 52 -9.91 -7.32 -21.79
N GLY A 53 -9.63 -7.63 -20.52
CA GLY A 53 -10.09 -8.82 -19.83
C GLY A 53 -9.34 -10.09 -20.23
N LEU A 54 -8.13 -9.95 -20.76
CA LEU A 54 -7.18 -11.05 -21.03
C LEU A 54 -6.31 -11.41 -19.82
N LEU A 55 -6.06 -10.43 -18.93
CA LEU A 55 -5.37 -10.65 -17.65
C LEU A 55 -6.36 -10.46 -16.50
N LYS A 56 -6.33 -11.35 -15.49
CA LYS A 56 -7.29 -11.38 -14.37
C LYS A 56 -6.94 -10.41 -13.23
N ASN A 57 -5.66 -10.26 -12.87
CA ASN A 57 -5.17 -9.40 -11.78
C ASN A 57 -3.95 -8.58 -12.27
N VAL A 58 -3.75 -7.37 -11.74
CA VAL A 58 -2.60 -6.48 -12.09
C VAL A 58 -1.66 -6.24 -10.91
N ASP A 59 -1.98 -6.80 -9.73
CA ASP A 59 -1.46 -6.30 -8.45
C ASP A 59 -0.01 -6.70 -8.11
N THR A 60 0.69 -7.41 -8.99
CA THR A 60 2.10 -7.79 -8.83
C THR A 60 2.86 -7.53 -10.13
N MET A 61 3.50 -6.37 -10.26
CA MET A 61 4.16 -5.92 -11.50
C MET A 61 5.57 -6.50 -11.75
N VAL A 62 5.94 -7.60 -11.09
CA VAL A 62 7.20 -8.32 -11.34
C VAL A 62 6.85 -9.76 -11.74
N LYS A 63 7.31 -10.24 -12.91
CA LYS A 63 7.10 -11.59 -13.51
C LYS A 63 5.77 -11.92 -14.22
N VAL A 64 4.90 -10.94 -14.46
CA VAL A 64 3.59 -11.18 -15.12
C VAL A 64 3.72 -11.86 -16.50
N ASP A 65 4.76 -11.55 -17.26
CA ASP A 65 5.06 -12.16 -18.56
C ASP A 65 5.37 -13.66 -18.45
N THR A 66 6.21 -14.06 -17.50
CA THR A 66 6.57 -15.46 -17.24
C THR A 66 5.35 -16.28 -16.80
N ASP A 67 4.51 -15.73 -15.91
CA ASP A 67 3.28 -16.39 -15.48
C ASP A 67 2.28 -16.55 -16.62
N LEU A 68 2.12 -15.50 -17.44
CA LEU A 68 1.27 -15.55 -18.63
C LEU A 68 1.76 -16.60 -19.63
N HIS A 69 3.08 -16.74 -19.76
CA HIS A 69 3.69 -17.75 -20.61
C HIS A 69 3.41 -19.17 -20.11
N HIS A 70 3.69 -19.46 -18.84
CA HIS A 70 3.51 -20.81 -18.31
C HIS A 70 2.06 -21.23 -18.15
N GLN A 71 1.18 -20.32 -17.69
CA GLN A 71 -0.22 -20.66 -17.39
C GLN A 71 -1.12 -20.61 -18.63
N TYR A 72 -0.87 -19.67 -19.54
CA TYR A 72 -1.77 -19.39 -20.67
C TYR A 72 -1.10 -19.53 -22.04
N ARG A 73 0.16 -20.00 -22.07
CA ARG A 73 0.95 -20.18 -23.30
C ARG A 73 1.08 -18.90 -24.13
N ILE A 74 0.99 -17.74 -23.49
CA ILE A 74 1.18 -16.46 -24.19
C ILE A 74 2.67 -16.25 -24.43
N SER A 75 3.03 -15.85 -25.65
CA SER A 75 4.42 -15.64 -26.02
C SER A 75 4.79 -14.16 -26.11
N PHE A 76 6.05 -13.86 -25.85
CA PHE A 76 6.63 -12.52 -25.87
C PHE A 76 7.98 -12.53 -26.58
N THR A 77 8.18 -11.52 -27.44
CA THR A 77 9.44 -11.24 -28.12
C THR A 77 9.56 -9.73 -28.36
N ASN A 78 10.75 -9.24 -28.65
CA ASN A 78 10.96 -7.93 -29.27
C ASN A 78 11.33 -8.08 -30.74
N TYR A 79 10.99 -7.06 -31.54
CA TYR A 79 11.35 -6.95 -32.95
C TYR A 79 12.85 -6.73 -33.11
N VAL A 80 13.43 -5.80 -32.34
CA VAL A 80 14.88 -5.61 -32.23
C VAL A 80 15.33 -6.05 -30.84
N LYS A 81 16.37 -6.90 -30.77
CA LYS A 81 16.82 -7.52 -29.51
C LYS A 81 17.69 -6.60 -28.66
N ILE A 82 18.34 -5.62 -29.28
CA ILE A 82 19.27 -4.69 -28.61
C ILE A 82 18.49 -3.60 -27.87
N ALA A 83 18.84 -3.38 -26.60
CA ALA A 83 18.26 -2.30 -25.82
C ALA A 83 18.67 -0.92 -26.34
N SER A 84 17.75 0.05 -26.30
CA SER A 84 18.06 1.46 -26.56
C SER A 84 17.31 2.40 -25.62
N LYS A 85 17.75 3.66 -25.50
CA LYS A 85 17.05 4.69 -24.72
C LYS A 85 15.70 5.08 -25.34
N THR A 86 15.56 4.94 -26.66
CA THR A 86 14.35 5.30 -27.40
C THR A 86 14.23 4.49 -28.69
N GLU A 87 13.01 4.11 -29.06
CA GLU A 87 12.72 3.45 -30.35
C GLU A 87 13.12 4.28 -31.57
N LYS A 88 13.32 5.60 -31.40
CA LYS A 88 13.78 6.50 -32.46
C LYS A 88 15.24 6.31 -32.83
N SER A 89 16.05 5.71 -31.95
CA SER A 89 17.47 5.50 -32.20
C SER A 89 17.79 4.17 -32.89
N LEU A 90 16.78 3.39 -33.28
CA LEU A 90 16.97 2.13 -33.99
C LEU A 90 17.34 2.39 -35.45
N THR A 91 18.44 1.78 -35.91
CA THR A 91 18.95 1.95 -37.29
C THR A 91 18.17 1.09 -38.29
N ALA A 92 18.34 1.37 -39.58
CA ALA A 92 17.69 0.59 -40.64
C ALA A 92 18.18 -0.86 -40.64
N GLU A 93 19.47 -1.08 -40.42
CA GLU A 93 20.11 -2.39 -40.34
C GLU A 93 19.52 -3.20 -39.19
N GLN A 94 19.37 -2.60 -38.01
CA GLN A 94 18.74 -3.26 -36.85
C GLN A 94 17.28 -3.65 -37.10
N MET A 95 16.54 -2.86 -37.88
CA MET A 95 15.17 -3.20 -38.27
C MET A 95 15.13 -4.33 -39.31
N ILE A 96 16.09 -4.40 -40.23
CA ILE A 96 16.20 -5.48 -41.22
C ILE A 96 16.58 -6.80 -40.52
N GLU A 97 17.58 -6.76 -39.65
CA GLU A 97 18.00 -7.91 -38.85
C GLU A 97 16.87 -8.41 -37.93
N GLY A 98 16.20 -7.48 -37.24
CA GLY A 98 15.07 -7.78 -36.39
C GLY A 98 13.91 -8.47 -37.14
N LYS A 99 13.69 -8.10 -38.40
CA LYS A 99 12.73 -8.80 -39.27
C LYS A 99 13.14 -10.24 -39.51
N GLN A 100 14.38 -10.48 -39.90
CA GLN A 100 14.89 -11.83 -40.21
C GLN A 100 14.73 -12.74 -38.98
N GLN A 101 15.19 -12.29 -37.82
CA GLN A 101 15.08 -13.02 -36.56
C GLN A 101 13.62 -13.31 -36.17
N LEU A 102 12.72 -12.33 -36.36
CA LEU A 102 11.30 -12.52 -36.05
C LEU A 102 10.64 -13.52 -37.01
N VAL A 103 11.00 -13.53 -38.29
CA VAL A 103 10.49 -14.51 -39.26
C VAL A 103 10.92 -15.92 -38.86
N GLU A 104 12.19 -16.12 -38.52
CA GLU A 104 12.70 -17.42 -38.05
C GLU A 104 11.99 -17.88 -36.77
N LEU A 105 11.77 -16.98 -35.81
CA LEU A 105 11.04 -17.27 -34.59
C LEU A 105 9.58 -17.65 -34.87
N ILE A 106 8.88 -16.91 -35.73
CA ILE A 106 7.50 -17.20 -36.11
C ILE A 106 7.42 -18.55 -36.83
N ASP A 107 8.32 -18.83 -37.76
CA ASP A 107 8.35 -20.08 -38.52
C ASP A 107 8.66 -21.28 -37.62
N LYS A 108 9.49 -21.09 -36.58
CA LYS A 108 9.83 -22.13 -35.60
C LYS A 108 8.69 -22.42 -34.61
N TRP A 109 8.03 -21.39 -34.11
CA TRP A 109 7.08 -21.52 -32.99
C TRP A 109 5.60 -21.46 -33.40
N GLU A 110 5.31 -21.06 -34.64
CA GLU A 110 3.99 -21.14 -35.29
C GLU A 110 2.84 -20.60 -34.42
N PRO A 111 2.90 -19.34 -33.94
CA PRO A 111 1.85 -18.74 -33.11
C PRO A 111 0.55 -18.56 -33.91
N GLU A 112 -0.61 -18.68 -33.28
CA GLU A 112 -1.89 -18.50 -33.99
C GLU A 112 -2.20 -17.01 -34.30
N VAL A 113 -1.68 -16.12 -33.44
CA VAL A 113 -1.83 -14.67 -33.56
C VAL A 113 -0.54 -13.97 -33.29
N ILE A 114 -0.22 -13.00 -34.14
CA ILE A 114 0.93 -12.12 -33.95
C ILE A 114 0.43 -10.69 -33.72
N CYS A 115 0.78 -10.12 -32.57
CA CYS A 115 0.36 -8.79 -32.14
C CYS A 115 1.56 -7.84 -32.06
N PHE A 116 1.66 -6.91 -33.01
CA PHE A 116 2.70 -5.88 -33.01
C PHE A 116 2.31 -4.70 -32.12
N LEU A 117 3.19 -4.31 -31.19
CA LEU A 117 2.97 -3.22 -30.24
C LEU A 117 3.49 -1.89 -30.79
N GLY A 118 2.79 -1.37 -31.79
CA GLY A 118 3.13 -0.13 -32.48
C GLY A 118 3.21 -0.32 -33.99
N VAL A 119 2.95 0.76 -34.72
CA VAL A 119 2.83 0.74 -36.19
C VAL A 119 4.18 0.57 -36.88
N LYS A 120 5.27 1.07 -36.28
CA LYS A 120 6.62 1.09 -36.87
C LYS A 120 7.08 -0.32 -37.24
N CYS A 121 7.18 -1.23 -36.27
CA CYS A 121 7.66 -2.60 -36.50
C CYS A 121 6.79 -3.35 -37.52
N LEU A 122 5.48 -3.16 -37.48
CA LEU A 122 4.59 -3.81 -38.43
C LEU A 122 4.81 -3.30 -39.87
N LYS A 123 4.97 -1.98 -40.08
CA LYS A 123 5.29 -1.41 -41.40
C LYS A 123 6.55 -2.04 -42.01
N HIS A 124 7.60 -2.20 -41.20
CA HIS A 124 8.84 -2.87 -41.62
C HIS A 124 8.62 -4.37 -41.85
N PHE A 125 7.81 -5.03 -41.02
CA PHE A 125 7.51 -6.45 -41.17
C PHE A 125 6.74 -6.76 -42.47
N VAL A 126 5.69 -6.00 -42.80
CA VAL A 126 4.88 -6.22 -44.01
C VAL A 126 5.34 -5.44 -45.24
N TYR A 127 6.39 -4.63 -45.11
CA TYR A 127 6.86 -3.70 -46.16
C TYR A 127 5.74 -2.82 -46.74
N ARG A 128 4.95 -2.16 -45.88
CA ARG A 128 3.89 -1.23 -46.28
C ARG A 128 4.05 0.14 -45.62
N ASN A 129 3.85 1.20 -46.41
CA ASN A 129 3.95 2.58 -45.93
C ASN A 129 2.78 2.99 -45.03
N GLN A 130 1.62 2.37 -45.22
CA GLN A 130 0.42 2.62 -44.43
C GLN A 130 -0.07 1.33 -43.78
N VAL A 131 -0.25 1.39 -42.47
CA VAL A 131 -0.74 0.29 -41.62
C VAL A 131 -1.66 0.94 -40.59
N ALA A 132 -2.88 0.43 -40.47
CA ALA A 132 -3.85 0.89 -39.48
C ALA A 132 -3.76 0.07 -38.19
N LEU A 133 -4.28 0.60 -37.09
CA LEU A 133 -4.48 -0.18 -35.87
C LEU A 133 -5.59 -1.23 -36.07
N GLY A 134 -5.49 -2.37 -35.39
CA GLY A 134 -6.44 -3.48 -35.48
C GLY A 134 -5.95 -4.63 -36.35
N GLU A 135 -6.89 -5.47 -36.79
CA GLU A 135 -6.63 -6.67 -37.59
C GLU A 135 -6.04 -6.31 -38.96
N GLN A 136 -5.11 -7.13 -39.42
CA GLN A 136 -4.39 -7.01 -40.68
C GLN A 136 -4.60 -8.27 -41.53
N PRO A 137 -4.27 -8.22 -42.84
CA PRO A 137 -4.17 -9.43 -43.65
C PRO A 137 -3.29 -10.48 -42.97
N THR A 138 -3.71 -11.75 -43.06
CA THR A 138 -2.99 -12.86 -42.43
C THR A 138 -1.58 -13.01 -42.98
N TYR A 139 -0.64 -13.38 -42.12
CA TYR A 139 0.74 -13.69 -42.50
C TYR A 139 0.95 -15.20 -42.43
N LYS A 140 1.22 -15.86 -43.57
CA LYS A 140 1.37 -17.32 -43.66
C LYS A 140 0.24 -18.10 -42.94
N GLY A 141 -1.01 -17.65 -43.12
CA GLY A 141 -2.19 -18.22 -42.44
C GLY A 141 -2.41 -17.79 -40.99
N MET A 142 -1.42 -17.18 -40.34
CA MET A 142 -1.53 -16.64 -38.97
C MET A 142 -2.20 -15.27 -38.98
N ARG A 143 -3.01 -14.99 -37.96
CA ARG A 143 -3.67 -13.69 -37.85
C ARG A 143 -2.72 -12.63 -37.33
N LEU A 144 -2.79 -11.46 -37.92
CA LEU A 144 -1.87 -10.37 -37.66
C LEU A 144 -2.64 -9.16 -37.14
N TYR A 145 -2.17 -8.57 -36.04
CA TYR A 145 -2.80 -7.41 -35.41
C TYR A 145 -1.77 -6.31 -35.17
N CYS A 146 -2.18 -5.07 -35.44
CA CYS A 146 -1.45 -3.86 -35.04
C CYS A 146 -2.10 -3.27 -33.78
N LEU A 147 -1.40 -3.31 -32.66
CA LEU A 147 -1.81 -2.65 -31.43
C LEU A 147 -1.10 -1.30 -31.28
N PRO A 148 -1.70 -0.34 -30.57
CA PRO A 148 -1.03 0.93 -30.29
C PRO A 148 0.15 0.71 -29.33
N ASN A 149 1.20 1.52 -29.48
CA ASN A 149 2.36 1.46 -28.60
C ASN A 149 1.95 1.76 -27.14
N THR A 150 2.48 0.96 -26.20
CA THR A 150 2.15 1.00 -24.78
C THR A 150 3.04 1.94 -23.97
N SER A 151 4.10 2.48 -24.59
CA SER A 151 4.89 3.56 -24.00
C SER A 151 4.05 4.82 -23.80
N SER A 152 4.26 5.49 -22.67
CA SER A 152 3.65 6.79 -22.36
C SER A 152 4.44 7.97 -22.93
N LEU A 153 5.65 7.75 -23.44
CA LEU A 153 6.56 8.81 -23.95
C LEU A 153 6.29 9.23 -25.41
N GLY A 154 5.10 8.95 -25.96
CA GLY A 154 4.78 9.26 -27.36
C GLY A 154 3.30 9.11 -27.72
N THR A 155 2.39 9.66 -26.93
CA THR A 155 0.95 9.38 -27.09
C THR A 155 0.29 10.18 -28.21
N ALA A 156 0.23 9.59 -29.40
CA ALA A 156 -0.75 9.95 -30.44
C ALA A 156 -2.19 9.46 -30.10
N TYR A 157 -2.34 8.62 -29.07
CA TYR A 157 -3.61 7.98 -28.68
C TYR A 157 -3.83 8.01 -27.16
N SER A 158 -5.04 8.38 -26.72
CA SER A 158 -5.48 8.30 -25.33
C SER A 158 -5.59 6.85 -24.84
N TYR A 159 -5.53 6.63 -23.52
CA TYR A 159 -5.65 5.29 -22.92
C TYR A 159 -6.95 4.57 -23.34
N GLU A 160 -8.08 5.27 -23.35
CA GLU A 160 -9.37 4.71 -23.78
C GLU A 160 -9.35 4.29 -25.26
N LYS A 161 -8.71 5.09 -26.12
CA LYS A 161 -8.54 4.72 -27.53
C LYS A 161 -7.60 3.51 -27.69
N LYS A 162 -6.56 3.40 -26.85
CA LYS A 162 -5.70 2.21 -26.84
C LYS A 162 -6.44 0.95 -26.41
N LYS A 163 -7.24 1.04 -25.34
CA LYS A 163 -8.02 -0.08 -24.79
C LYS A 163 -8.95 -0.74 -25.82
N HIS A 164 -9.55 0.05 -26.72
CA HIS A 164 -10.41 -0.48 -27.78
C HIS A 164 -9.69 -1.54 -28.66
N HIS A 165 -8.42 -1.30 -29.00
CA HIS A 165 -7.64 -2.19 -29.86
C HIS A 165 -7.14 -3.46 -29.15
N TYR A 166 -7.10 -3.49 -27.81
CA TYR A 166 -6.61 -4.64 -27.05
C TYR A 166 -7.65 -5.75 -26.83
N ASN A 167 -8.86 -5.62 -27.39
CA ASN A 167 -10.00 -6.52 -27.17
C ASN A 167 -9.90 -7.88 -27.92
N LEU A 168 -8.77 -8.58 -27.74
CA LEU A 168 -8.45 -9.89 -28.35
C LEU A 168 -9.19 -11.08 -27.71
N ARG A 169 -9.95 -10.85 -26.63
CA ARG A 169 -10.63 -11.88 -25.85
C ARG A 169 -11.54 -12.80 -26.66
N ARG A 170 -12.33 -12.23 -27.59
CA ARG A 170 -13.30 -13.02 -28.40
C ARG A 170 -12.61 -14.11 -29.21
N HIS A 171 -11.38 -13.87 -29.60
CA HIS A 171 -10.57 -14.80 -30.37
C HIS A 171 -10.13 -15.99 -29.51
N ILE A 172 -9.45 -15.70 -28.40
CA ILE A 172 -8.88 -16.74 -27.52
C ILE A 172 -9.99 -17.68 -27.03
N LYS A 173 -11.15 -17.11 -26.68
CA LYS A 173 -12.31 -17.87 -26.25
C LYS A 173 -12.92 -18.77 -27.33
N ARG A 174 -13.01 -18.32 -28.59
CA ARG A 174 -13.72 -19.06 -29.65
C ARG A 174 -12.95 -20.25 -30.21
N ARG A 175 -11.62 -20.20 -30.25
CA ARG A 175 -10.82 -21.17 -31.02
C ARG A 175 -10.02 -22.17 -30.17
N HIS A 176 -9.69 -21.82 -28.93
CA HIS A 176 -8.81 -22.64 -28.10
C HIS A 176 -9.53 -23.29 -26.92
N GLY A 177 -10.86 -23.18 -26.84
CA GLY A 177 -11.65 -23.76 -25.74
C GLY A 177 -11.35 -23.17 -24.35
N HIS A 178 -10.45 -22.19 -24.24
CA HIS A 178 -10.20 -21.49 -23.00
C HIS A 178 -11.37 -20.56 -22.70
N ASP A 179 -12.15 -20.92 -21.70
CA ASP A 179 -13.10 -20.01 -21.08
C ASP A 179 -12.30 -18.90 -20.37
N LEU A 180 -12.00 -17.83 -21.11
CA LEU A 180 -11.56 -16.57 -20.53
C LEU A 180 -12.81 -15.69 -20.43
N PRO A 181 -13.62 -15.87 -19.36
CA PRO A 181 -15.00 -15.39 -19.30
C PRO A 181 -15.02 -13.92 -19.66
N SER A 182 -15.83 -13.50 -20.65
CA SER A 182 -16.11 -12.09 -20.82
C SER A 182 -16.63 -11.54 -19.51
N ARG A 183 -15.98 -10.52 -18.95
CA ARG A 183 -16.45 -9.87 -17.72
C ARG A 183 -17.90 -9.46 -18.01
N LYS A 184 -18.88 -10.22 -17.53
CA LYS A 184 -20.28 -9.81 -17.57
C LYS A 184 -20.36 -8.50 -16.78
N ARG A 185 -21.40 -7.70 -16.97
CA ARG A 185 -21.63 -6.52 -16.11
C ARG A 185 -21.77 -6.91 -14.62
N SER A 186 -22.01 -8.20 -14.33
CA SER A 186 -21.91 -8.84 -13.01
C SER A 186 -20.50 -9.13 -12.54
N ASP A 187 -19.58 -9.34 -13.48
CA ASP A 187 -18.20 -9.73 -13.20
C ASP A 187 -17.31 -8.50 -13.15
N GLN A 188 -17.77 -7.34 -13.68
CA GLN A 188 -17.33 -6.01 -13.25
C GLN A 188 -17.29 -6.05 -11.72
N LEU A 189 -16.32 -5.39 -11.07
CA LEU A 189 -16.34 -5.25 -9.63
C LEU A 189 -17.53 -4.33 -9.43
N LYS A 190 -18.73 -4.94 -9.38
CA LYS A 190 -19.89 -4.39 -8.73
C LYS A 190 -19.30 -4.06 -7.38
N LYS A 191 -19.20 -2.77 -7.06
CA LYS A 191 -19.00 -2.35 -5.66
C LYS A 191 -19.86 -3.30 -4.86
N GLY A 192 -19.22 -4.15 -4.03
CA GLY A 192 -19.93 -5.20 -3.32
C GLY A 192 -21.13 -4.53 -2.67
N LEU A 193 -22.33 -4.97 -3.02
CA LEU A 193 -23.51 -4.44 -2.35
C LEU A 193 -23.36 -4.89 -0.91
N ASP A 194 -23.29 -3.93 0.02
CA ASP A 194 -23.16 -4.26 1.42
C ASP A 194 -24.28 -5.22 1.81
N TYR A 195 -23.90 -6.29 2.52
CA TYR A 195 -24.90 -7.17 3.09
C TYR A 195 -25.68 -6.37 4.13
N ASN A 196 -26.91 -6.02 3.77
CA ASN A 196 -27.87 -5.32 4.61
C ASN A 196 -29.24 -5.96 4.40
N GLN A 197 -30.15 -5.73 5.34
CA GLN A 197 -31.48 -6.37 5.37
C GLN A 197 -32.22 -6.21 4.03
N LYS A 198 -32.22 -4.99 3.47
CA LYS A 198 -32.81 -4.68 2.18
C LYS A 198 -32.23 -5.49 1.01
N ASN A 199 -30.92 -5.74 1.00
CA ASN A 199 -30.26 -6.53 -0.02
C ASN A 199 -30.44 -8.04 0.21
N ALA A 200 -30.52 -8.49 1.47
CA ALA A 200 -30.79 -9.88 1.82
C ALA A 200 -32.21 -10.31 1.38
N GLU A 201 -33.20 -9.44 1.60
CA GLU A 201 -34.58 -9.64 1.13
C GLU A 201 -34.67 -9.67 -0.40
N LYS A 202 -33.89 -8.82 -1.08
CA LYS A 202 -33.90 -8.71 -2.54
C LYS A 202 -33.16 -9.84 -3.25
N TYR A 203 -32.20 -10.47 -2.58
CA TYR A 203 -31.33 -11.50 -3.14
C TYR A 203 -31.18 -12.69 -2.19
N PRO A 204 -32.26 -13.47 -1.93
CA PRO A 204 -32.27 -14.53 -0.93
C PRO A 204 -31.31 -15.68 -1.23
N ASN A 205 -30.97 -15.89 -2.51
CA ASN A 205 -30.06 -16.95 -2.97
C ASN A 205 -28.61 -16.45 -3.20
N ALA A 206 -28.26 -15.23 -2.76
CA ALA A 206 -26.91 -14.72 -2.93
C ALA A 206 -25.94 -15.46 -2.01
N VAL A 207 -24.88 -16.03 -2.59
CA VAL A 207 -23.79 -16.63 -1.81
C VAL A 207 -23.00 -15.51 -1.15
N VAL A 208 -23.11 -15.41 0.18
CA VAL A 208 -22.37 -14.44 0.98
C VAL A 208 -21.13 -15.13 1.51
N ALA A 209 -19.96 -14.79 0.98
CA ALA A 209 -18.69 -15.22 1.56
C ALA A 209 -18.40 -14.40 2.82
N PHE A 210 -17.95 -15.09 3.86
CA PHE A 210 -17.46 -14.51 5.10
C PHE A 210 -16.00 -14.10 4.91
N ALA A 211 -15.72 -12.81 4.95
CA ALA A 211 -14.35 -12.31 4.88
C ALA A 211 -13.77 -12.18 6.28
N CYS A 212 -12.55 -12.67 6.47
CA CYS A 212 -11.81 -12.42 7.69
C CYS A 212 -11.43 -10.93 7.76
N PRO A 213 -11.74 -10.22 8.85
CA PRO A 213 -11.29 -8.83 9.02
C PRO A 213 -9.80 -8.73 9.35
N CYS A 214 -9.18 -9.84 9.75
CA CYS A 214 -7.83 -9.92 10.27
C CYS A 214 -6.78 -10.21 9.17
N CYS A 215 -7.20 -10.81 8.06
CA CYS A 215 -6.33 -11.15 6.93
C CYS A 215 -7.10 -11.11 5.59
N ASN A 216 -6.57 -11.75 4.56
CA ASN A 216 -7.18 -11.81 3.24
C ASN A 216 -8.07 -13.06 3.00
N ALA A 217 -8.31 -13.89 4.01
CA ALA A 217 -9.11 -15.10 3.87
C ALA A 217 -10.60 -14.79 3.63
N THR A 218 -11.22 -15.56 2.74
CA THR A 218 -12.66 -15.56 2.47
C THR A 218 -13.19 -16.98 2.54
N LEU A 219 -14.29 -17.19 3.28
CA LEU A 219 -14.78 -18.51 3.65
C LEU A 219 -16.28 -18.62 3.30
N SER A 220 -16.71 -19.81 2.89
CA SER A 220 -18.08 -20.05 2.43
C SER A 220 -19.08 -20.13 3.58
N GLU A 221 -18.62 -20.47 4.78
CA GLU A 221 -19.45 -20.73 5.94
C GLU A 221 -18.95 -19.98 7.17
N ARG A 222 -19.88 -19.66 8.06
CA ARG A 222 -19.59 -18.95 9.31
C ARG A 222 -18.68 -19.75 10.24
N GLU A 223 -18.93 -21.05 10.36
CA GLU A 223 -18.14 -21.93 11.24
C GLU A 223 -16.69 -22.04 10.75
N ALA A 224 -16.49 -22.06 9.44
CA ALA A 224 -15.15 -22.00 8.85
C ALA A 224 -14.44 -20.68 9.18
N LEU A 225 -15.13 -19.54 9.13
CA LEU A 225 -14.56 -18.25 9.55
C LEU A 225 -14.20 -18.24 11.04
N LYS A 226 -15.07 -18.76 11.89
CA LYS A 226 -14.81 -18.87 13.32
C LYS A 226 -13.55 -19.71 13.58
N LYS A 227 -13.49 -20.92 13.01
CA LYS A 227 -12.33 -21.82 13.11
C LYS A 227 -11.06 -21.17 12.58
N HIS A 228 -11.13 -20.48 11.45
CA HIS A 228 -9.99 -19.75 10.89
C HIS A 228 -9.47 -18.66 11.82
N ILE A 229 -10.35 -17.85 12.42
CA ILE A 229 -9.95 -16.85 13.40
C ILE A 229 -9.28 -17.53 14.60
N GLU A 230 -9.89 -18.58 15.14
CA GLU A 230 -9.40 -19.33 16.31
C GLU A 230 -8.05 -20.02 16.09
N GLU A 231 -7.79 -20.55 14.88
CA GLU A 231 -6.56 -21.29 14.59
C GLU A 231 -5.42 -20.37 14.11
N ILE A 232 -5.74 -19.35 13.31
CA ILE A 232 -4.73 -18.51 12.62
C ILE A 232 -4.48 -17.19 13.35
N HIS A 233 -5.54 -16.56 13.89
CA HIS A 233 -5.45 -15.21 14.44
C HIS A 233 -5.48 -15.14 15.97
N ILE A 234 -5.84 -16.24 16.62
CA ILE A 234 -5.74 -16.38 18.06
C ILE A 234 -4.48 -17.19 18.36
N ILE A 235 -3.37 -16.51 18.63
CA ILE A 235 -2.23 -17.16 19.27
C ILE A 235 -2.72 -17.60 20.65
N ARG A 236 -2.68 -18.92 20.93
CA ARG A 236 -3.03 -19.48 22.25
C ARG A 236 -2.33 -18.67 23.33
N THR A 237 -3.13 -17.99 24.16
CA THR A 237 -2.64 -17.30 25.34
C THR A 237 -1.88 -18.31 26.20
N PRO A 238 -0.72 -17.97 26.80
CA PRO A 238 -0.22 -18.76 27.91
C PRO A 238 -1.35 -18.86 28.93
N LYS A 239 -1.54 -20.06 29.50
CA LYS A 239 -2.47 -20.25 30.61
C LYS A 239 -2.19 -19.17 31.66
N LEU A 240 -3.24 -18.62 32.28
CA LEU A 240 -3.15 -17.69 33.42
C LEU A 240 -2.25 -18.21 34.56
N GLU A 241 -1.90 -19.50 34.55
CA GLU A 241 -1.09 -20.22 35.54
C GLU A 241 0.40 -19.81 35.61
N ALA A 242 0.89 -18.89 34.77
CA ALA A 242 2.31 -18.49 34.74
C ALA A 242 2.54 -16.97 34.94
N VAL A 243 1.67 -16.29 35.68
CA VAL A 243 2.00 -14.96 36.23
C VAL A 243 2.17 -15.14 37.73
N ASP A 244 3.41 -15.38 38.14
CA ASP A 244 3.90 -15.07 39.47
C ASP A 244 3.34 -13.70 39.88
N GLY A 245 2.77 -13.59 41.09
CA GLY A 245 1.90 -12.49 41.56
C GLY A 245 2.50 -11.07 41.63
N THR A 246 3.46 -10.73 40.77
CA THR A 246 4.17 -9.46 40.66
C THR A 246 3.67 -8.56 39.51
N CYS A 247 2.70 -9.01 38.70
CA CYS A 247 2.30 -8.34 37.44
C CYS A 247 0.81 -7.96 37.32
N ALA A 248 0.13 -7.66 38.44
CA ALA A 248 -1.26 -7.22 38.39
C ALA A 248 -1.36 -5.73 37.99
N TRP A 249 -1.91 -5.44 36.80
CA TRP A 249 -2.26 -4.06 36.42
C TRP A 249 -3.60 -3.71 37.07
N VAL A 250 -3.56 -3.15 38.27
CA VAL A 250 -4.76 -2.78 39.04
C VAL A 250 -4.92 -1.27 39.09
N ILE A 251 -6.11 -0.79 38.73
CA ILE A 251 -6.48 0.63 38.80
C ILE A 251 -7.82 0.73 39.54
N GLU A 252 -7.84 1.50 40.63
CA GLU A 252 -9.04 1.66 41.48
C GLU A 252 -9.65 0.32 41.92
N GLY A 253 -8.80 -0.66 42.23
CA GLY A 253 -9.24 -2.00 42.65
C GLY A 253 -9.72 -2.90 41.50
N VAL A 254 -9.74 -2.43 40.26
CA VAL A 254 -10.09 -3.22 39.08
C VAL A 254 -8.82 -3.85 38.51
N ASP A 255 -8.78 -5.18 38.45
CA ASP A 255 -7.76 -5.92 37.70
C ASP A 255 -8.06 -5.82 36.20
N ILE A 256 -7.25 -5.01 35.50
CA ILE A 256 -7.43 -4.74 34.08
C ILE A 256 -7.24 -6.00 33.23
N LEU A 257 -6.32 -6.88 33.61
CA LEU A 257 -6.00 -8.08 32.87
C LEU A 257 -7.16 -9.08 32.90
N THR A 258 -7.57 -9.41 34.12
CA THR A 258 -8.62 -10.39 34.37
C THR A 258 -9.92 -9.92 33.72
N THR A 259 -10.22 -8.62 33.84
CA THR A 259 -11.39 -8.02 33.21
C THR A 259 -11.34 -8.09 31.68
N PHE A 260 -10.19 -7.77 31.07
CA PHE A 260 -10.02 -7.83 29.62
C PHE A 260 -10.13 -9.27 29.08
N TYR A 261 -9.50 -10.24 29.75
CA TYR A 261 -9.59 -11.64 29.31
C TYR A 261 -10.99 -12.22 29.50
N ALA A 262 -11.68 -11.89 30.60
CA ALA A 262 -13.07 -12.28 30.77
C ALA A 262 -13.96 -11.72 29.64
N TYR A 263 -13.72 -10.48 29.21
CA TYR A 263 -14.41 -9.89 28.05
C TYR A 263 -14.07 -10.59 26.72
N SER A 264 -12.79 -10.85 26.46
CA SER A 264 -12.36 -11.59 25.27
C SER A 264 -13.00 -13.00 25.22
N GLU A 265 -13.01 -13.70 26.36
CA GLU A 265 -13.62 -15.02 26.50
C GLU A 265 -15.15 -14.97 26.34
N ALA A 266 -15.82 -13.96 26.91
CA ALA A 266 -17.25 -13.76 26.70
C ALA A 266 -17.60 -13.54 25.23
N ASN A 267 -16.79 -12.76 24.49
CA ASN A 267 -16.96 -12.58 23.05
C ASN A 267 -16.69 -13.87 22.25
N ARG A 268 -15.86 -14.78 22.77
CA ARG A 268 -15.58 -16.10 22.19
C ARG A 268 -16.72 -17.09 22.41
N LEU A 269 -17.25 -17.14 23.62
CA LEU A 269 -18.28 -18.10 24.05
C LEU A 269 -19.72 -17.71 23.64
N GLN A 270 -19.94 -16.50 23.11
CA GLN A 270 -21.25 -16.12 22.58
C GLN A 270 -21.65 -17.03 21.40
N GLN A 271 -22.51 -18.01 21.68
CA GLN A 271 -23.07 -18.97 20.71
C GLN A 271 -24.16 -18.37 19.79
N THR A 272 -24.44 -17.07 19.86
CA THR A 272 -25.61 -16.47 19.21
C THR A 272 -25.29 -15.83 17.86
N ASP A 273 -26.33 -15.61 17.05
CA ASP A 273 -26.32 -15.08 15.68
C ASP A 273 -25.74 -13.67 15.45
N ILE A 274 -24.95 -13.16 16.40
CA ILE A 274 -24.37 -11.83 16.38
C ILE A 274 -23.27 -11.78 15.31
N ARG A 275 -23.53 -10.99 14.26
CA ARG A 275 -22.56 -10.72 13.18
C ARG A 275 -21.79 -9.46 13.53
N PHE A 276 -20.47 -9.57 13.65
CA PHE A 276 -19.62 -8.39 13.81
C PHE A 276 -19.61 -7.57 12.51
N LEU A 277 -19.96 -6.30 12.62
CA LEU A 277 -19.75 -5.34 11.55
C LEU A 277 -18.40 -4.67 11.82
N VAL A 278 -17.38 -4.97 11.01
CA VAL A 278 -16.00 -4.43 11.16
C VAL A 278 -15.97 -2.93 11.46
N LYS A 279 -16.85 -2.16 10.80
CA LYS A 279 -17.01 -0.72 11.01
C LYS A 279 -17.33 -0.33 12.46
N ASN A 280 -18.11 -1.15 13.16
CA ASN A 280 -18.65 -0.86 14.50
C ASN A 280 -18.00 -1.72 15.59
N ASP A 281 -17.51 -2.91 15.24
CA ASP A 281 -17.06 -3.93 16.19
C ASP A 281 -15.54 -4.17 16.16
N ALA A 282 -14.74 -3.27 15.58
CA ALA A 282 -13.29 -3.42 15.44
C ALA A 282 -12.57 -3.77 16.77
N GLU A 283 -12.98 -3.16 17.89
CA GLU A 283 -12.41 -3.42 19.22
C GLU A 283 -12.75 -4.82 19.74
N ARG A 284 -13.98 -5.29 19.52
CA ARG A 284 -14.41 -6.65 19.85
C ARG A 284 -13.64 -7.67 19.03
N ILE A 285 -13.50 -7.43 17.72
CA ILE A 285 -12.72 -8.27 16.82
C ILE A 285 -11.27 -8.36 17.30
N LEU A 286 -10.64 -7.23 17.62
CA LEU A 286 -9.25 -7.21 18.10
C LEU A 286 -9.06 -7.86 19.47
N SER A 287 -10.09 -7.82 20.34
CA SER A 287 -10.05 -8.52 21.63
C SER A 287 -9.92 -10.03 21.49
N LEU A 288 -10.42 -10.63 20.39
CA LEU A 288 -10.28 -12.06 20.10
C LEU A 288 -8.80 -12.44 19.88
N SER A 289 -8.01 -11.53 19.29
CA SER A 289 -6.56 -11.67 19.10
C SER A 289 -5.75 -11.13 20.28
N ALA A 290 -6.37 -11.00 21.46
CA ALA A 290 -5.77 -10.48 22.69
C ALA A 290 -5.19 -9.05 22.57
N ILE A 291 -5.69 -8.25 21.64
CA ILE A 291 -5.30 -6.84 21.49
C ILE A 291 -6.32 -5.97 22.23
N PHE A 292 -5.86 -5.26 23.26
CA PHE A 292 -6.68 -4.32 24.02
C PHE A 292 -6.58 -2.92 23.42
N VAL A 293 -7.68 -2.42 22.83
CA VAL A 293 -7.74 -1.07 22.25
C VAL A 293 -8.13 -0.05 23.32
N LEU A 294 -7.27 0.95 23.52
CA LEU A 294 -7.44 2.00 24.52
C LEU A 294 -7.49 3.38 23.83
N LYS A 295 -8.57 4.14 24.05
CA LYS A 295 -8.80 5.46 23.43
C LYS A 295 -8.83 6.58 24.47
N LYS A 296 -8.49 7.81 24.04
CA LYS A 296 -8.46 9.03 24.88
C LYS A 296 -9.86 9.53 25.32
N GLN A 297 -10.96 9.03 24.75
CA GLN A 297 -12.33 9.55 24.99
C GLN A 297 -13.32 8.46 25.45
N LYS A 298 -14.40 8.88 26.14
CA LYS A 298 -15.52 8.12 26.75
C LYS A 298 -16.28 7.12 25.84
N GLU A 299 -15.81 6.87 24.62
CA GLU A 299 -16.45 6.04 23.59
C GLU A 299 -15.65 4.77 23.23
N SER A 300 -14.86 4.23 24.17
CA SER A 300 -14.38 2.84 24.10
C SER A 300 -15.29 1.94 24.94
N PRO A 301 -15.29 0.61 24.74
CA PRO A 301 -16.42 -0.24 25.04
C PRO A 301 -16.70 -0.24 26.55
N PHE A 302 -17.95 -0.54 26.92
CA PHE A 302 -18.55 -0.60 28.27
C PHE A 302 -17.77 -1.39 29.37
N LEU A 303 -16.54 -1.82 29.10
CA LEU A 303 -15.73 -2.70 29.92
C LEU A 303 -15.19 -2.03 31.19
N PHE A 304 -14.80 -0.75 31.11
CA PHE A 304 -14.19 -0.01 32.22
C PHE A 304 -14.86 1.36 32.41
N SER A 305 -14.87 1.86 33.64
CA SER A 305 -15.36 3.21 33.94
C SER A 305 -14.51 4.27 33.22
N ALA A 306 -15.09 5.43 32.92
CA ALA A 306 -14.39 6.52 32.23
C ALA A 306 -13.10 6.95 32.97
N ASN A 307 -13.14 6.96 34.30
CA ASN A 307 -12.00 7.32 35.14
C ASN A 307 -10.87 6.28 35.03
N VAL A 308 -11.21 4.99 35.12
CA VAL A 308 -10.24 3.89 34.95
C VAL A 308 -9.63 3.94 33.54
N GLN A 309 -10.43 4.21 32.50
CA GLN A 309 -9.93 4.38 31.13
C GLN A 309 -8.96 5.54 30.98
N GLU A 310 -9.27 6.70 31.57
CA GLU A 310 -8.41 7.87 31.55
C GLU A 310 -7.08 7.60 32.28
N MET A 311 -7.13 6.95 33.45
CA MET A 311 -5.94 6.54 34.19
C MET A 311 -5.10 5.51 33.43
N MET A 312 -5.72 4.50 32.82
CA MET A 312 -5.04 3.54 31.93
C MET A 312 -4.34 4.28 30.79
N TYR A 313 -5.08 5.17 30.11
CA TYR A 313 -4.55 5.93 28.98
C TYR A 313 -3.36 6.76 29.43
N HIS A 314 -3.46 7.50 30.53
CA HIS A 314 -2.34 8.27 31.07
C HIS A 314 -1.13 7.42 31.45
N GLN A 315 -1.32 6.25 32.08
CA GLN A 315 -0.21 5.35 32.42
C GLN A 315 0.48 4.79 31.17
N VAL A 316 -0.30 4.32 30.18
CA VAL A 316 0.21 3.81 28.90
C VAL A 316 0.93 4.90 28.12
N MET A 317 0.28 6.06 27.98
CA MET A 317 0.85 7.21 27.29
C MET A 317 2.10 7.70 27.99
N LYS A 318 2.14 7.80 29.32
CA LYS A 318 3.34 8.20 30.04
C LYS A 318 4.50 7.27 29.70
N ARG A 319 4.27 5.95 29.66
CA ARG A 319 5.31 4.94 29.41
C ARG A 319 5.83 4.91 27.98
N ILE A 320 4.94 5.04 26.99
CA ILE A 320 5.33 5.10 25.57
C ILE A 320 5.89 6.49 25.23
N TYR A 321 5.31 7.52 25.80
CA TYR A 321 5.55 8.91 25.47
C TYR A 321 6.23 9.68 26.61
N HIS A 322 7.54 9.47 26.72
CA HIS A 322 8.41 10.28 27.57
C HIS A 322 9.13 11.35 26.74
N GLY A 323 8.82 12.62 26.95
CA GLY A 323 9.50 13.70 26.24
C GLY A 323 8.95 15.10 26.51
N ASP A 324 9.82 16.10 26.35
CA ASP A 324 9.45 17.51 26.51
C ASP A 324 8.48 17.94 25.41
N SER A 325 7.49 18.76 25.76
CA SER A 325 6.64 19.43 24.79
C SER A 325 7.42 20.40 23.91
N VAL A 326 6.91 20.69 22.71
CA VAL A 326 7.49 21.73 21.84
C VAL A 326 7.37 23.09 22.53
N SER A 327 8.49 23.81 22.67
CA SER A 327 8.49 25.10 23.36
C SER A 327 7.64 26.15 22.62
N ASP A 328 6.93 27.00 23.36
CA ASP A 328 6.07 28.05 22.79
C ASP A 328 6.83 29.00 21.85
N ARG A 329 8.14 29.18 22.08
CA ARG A 329 9.03 29.95 21.19
C ARG A 329 9.17 29.29 19.82
N VAL A 330 9.35 27.97 19.78
CA VAL A 330 9.44 27.19 18.53
C VAL A 330 8.10 27.27 17.80
N GLN A 331 7.00 27.04 18.51
CA GLN A 331 5.67 27.07 17.92
C GLN A 331 5.37 28.42 17.25
N ARG A 332 5.60 29.54 17.95
CA ARG A 332 5.36 30.89 17.43
C ARG A 332 6.21 31.19 16.19
N LYS A 333 7.48 30.82 16.19
CA LYS A 333 8.38 31.04 15.04
C LYS A 333 7.97 30.23 13.82
N VAL A 334 7.69 28.94 14.00
CA VAL A 334 7.25 28.07 12.91
C VAL A 334 5.93 28.56 12.33
N LYS A 335 4.96 28.91 13.18
CA LYS A 335 3.69 29.53 12.75
C LYS A 335 3.92 30.78 11.89
N LYS A 336 4.86 31.65 12.28
CA LYS A 336 5.23 32.84 11.49
C LYS A 336 5.83 32.47 10.14
N ILE A 337 6.82 31.58 10.09
CA ILE A 337 7.49 31.17 8.85
C ILE A 337 6.48 30.56 7.87
N ILE A 338 5.61 29.66 8.35
CA ILE A 338 4.59 29.06 7.51
C ILE A 338 3.62 30.14 7.00
N LYS A 339 3.18 31.06 7.85
CA LYS A 339 2.30 32.17 7.42
C LYS A 339 2.93 33.01 6.30
N ASP A 340 4.21 33.36 6.45
CA ASP A 340 4.95 34.14 5.46
C ASP A 340 5.05 33.37 4.12
N TYR A 341 5.39 32.08 4.18
CA TYR A 341 5.51 31.22 3.01
C TYR A 341 4.19 31.04 2.27
N VAL A 342 3.10 30.82 3.02
CA VAL A 342 1.73 30.72 2.50
C VAL A 342 1.27 32.00 1.81
N ALA A 343 1.61 33.16 2.39
CA ALA A 343 1.27 34.45 1.84
C ALA A 343 2.13 34.82 0.60
N GLY A 344 3.07 33.95 0.21
CA GLY A 344 4.02 34.22 -0.87
C GLY A 344 5.04 35.31 -0.54
N THR A 345 5.17 35.72 0.73
CA THR A 345 6.14 36.75 1.15
C THR A 345 7.55 36.20 1.26
N ILE A 346 7.69 34.89 1.38
CA ILE A 346 8.95 34.16 1.26
C ILE A 346 8.73 32.93 0.38
N ASP A 347 9.76 32.52 -0.35
CA ASP A 347 9.73 31.30 -1.17
C ASP A 347 10.03 30.04 -0.33
N ASN A 348 10.04 28.89 -1.01
CA ASN A 348 10.29 27.59 -0.37
C ASN A 348 11.68 27.50 0.26
N ASP A 349 12.69 28.03 -0.43
CA ASP A 349 14.08 27.93 0.01
C ASP A 349 14.32 28.78 1.26
N GLU A 350 13.78 30.01 1.28
CA GLU A 350 13.85 30.90 2.43
C GLU A 350 13.07 30.34 3.63
N ALA A 351 11.90 29.76 3.40
CA ALA A 351 11.14 29.11 4.47
C ALA A 351 11.89 27.90 5.07
N ARG A 352 12.48 27.04 4.21
CA ARG A 352 13.30 25.90 4.64
C ARG A 352 14.56 26.35 5.36
N TYR A 353 15.23 27.39 4.88
CA TYR A 353 16.40 27.98 5.52
C TYR A 353 16.09 28.48 6.93
N LYS A 354 15.00 29.25 7.11
CA LYS A 354 14.59 29.76 8.43
C LYS A 354 14.30 28.63 9.43
N ILE A 355 13.65 27.55 8.97
CA ILE A 355 13.40 26.37 9.81
C ILE A 355 14.73 25.67 10.14
N PHE A 356 15.61 25.47 9.15
CA PHE A 356 16.90 24.82 9.33
C PHE A 356 17.83 25.59 10.30
N ALA A 357 17.88 26.91 10.18
CA ALA A 357 18.66 27.78 11.07
C ALA A 357 18.22 27.61 12.53
N PHE A 358 16.94 27.36 12.76
CA PHE A 358 16.39 27.13 14.08
C PHE A 358 16.58 25.69 14.57
N LEU A 359 16.49 24.73 13.65
CA LEU A 359 16.82 23.32 13.90
C LEU A 359 18.25 23.16 14.41
N ARG A 360 19.23 23.89 13.85
CA ARG A 360 20.64 23.88 14.32
C ARG A 360 20.81 24.25 15.79
N LYS A 361 19.92 25.09 16.33
CA LYS A 361 19.94 25.58 17.71
C LYS A 361 19.00 24.79 18.64
N SER A 362 18.34 23.77 18.12
CA SER A 362 17.31 23.00 18.83
C SER A 362 17.79 21.58 19.11
N THR A 363 17.38 21.05 20.27
CA THR A 363 17.61 19.67 20.71
C THR A 363 16.27 18.99 21.03
N GLY A 364 16.30 17.68 21.27
CA GLY A 364 15.14 16.91 21.69
C GLY A 364 13.92 17.06 20.78
N SER A 365 12.74 17.21 21.37
CA SER A 365 11.44 17.31 20.69
C SER A 365 11.36 18.47 19.70
N ASN A 366 11.95 19.62 20.04
CA ASN A 366 11.97 20.78 19.16
C ASN A 366 12.67 20.46 17.84
N ARG A 367 13.80 19.73 17.90
CA ARG A 367 14.57 19.36 16.70
C ARG A 367 13.81 18.38 15.80
N VAL A 368 13.17 17.37 16.40
CA VAL A 368 12.39 16.36 15.67
C VAL A 368 11.22 17.01 14.92
N VAL A 369 10.46 17.85 15.62
CA VAL A 369 9.30 18.55 15.04
C VAL A 369 9.72 19.49 13.91
N LEU A 370 10.79 20.26 14.10
CA LEU A 370 11.32 21.15 13.05
C LEU A 370 11.75 20.37 11.80
N ARG A 371 12.40 19.20 11.97
CA ARG A 371 12.75 18.32 10.85
C ARG A 371 11.53 17.84 10.09
N CYS A 372 10.52 17.34 10.80
CA CYS A 372 9.30 16.82 10.19
C CYS A 372 8.57 17.92 9.41
N ILE A 373 8.44 19.12 9.98
CA ILE A 373 7.80 20.26 9.32
C ILE A 373 8.59 20.70 8.09
N GLN A 374 9.92 20.76 8.18
CA GLN A 374 10.77 21.11 7.03
C GLN A 374 10.60 20.12 5.87
N ALA A 375 10.43 18.83 6.16
CA ALA A 375 10.33 17.77 5.17
C ALA A 375 9.00 17.76 4.40
N VAL A 376 7.90 18.13 5.06
CA VAL A 376 6.56 18.17 4.42
C VAL A 376 6.24 19.52 3.79
N LEU A 377 7.03 20.56 4.07
CA LEU A 377 6.81 21.93 3.55
C LEU A 377 6.73 22.02 2.01
N PRO A 378 7.48 21.25 1.20
CA PRO A 378 7.31 21.31 -0.25
C PRO A 378 5.94 20.82 -0.74
N GLY A 379 5.29 19.92 -0.01
CA GLY A 379 3.98 19.37 -0.35
C GLY A 379 2.82 20.37 -0.14
N THR A 380 3.06 21.50 0.52
CA THR A 380 2.02 22.41 1.03
C THR A 380 1.05 22.98 0.00
N PHE A 381 1.47 23.12 -1.26
CA PHE A 381 0.69 23.77 -2.33
C PHE A 381 -0.08 22.79 -3.23
N SER A 382 0.17 21.48 -3.10
CA SER A 382 -0.48 20.46 -3.97
C SER A 382 -1.96 20.25 -3.64
N SER A 383 -2.39 20.58 -2.41
CA SER A 383 -3.75 20.30 -1.91
C SER A 383 -4.84 21.29 -2.35
N ALA A 384 -4.48 22.36 -3.08
CA ALA A 384 -5.42 23.45 -3.37
C ALA A 384 -6.29 23.23 -4.63
N VAL A 385 -6.00 22.23 -5.48
CA VAL A 385 -6.57 22.17 -6.85
C VAL A 385 -7.17 20.82 -7.24
N ALA A 386 -6.85 19.70 -6.56
CA ALA A 386 -7.39 18.37 -6.92
C ALA A 386 -7.42 17.38 -5.73
N ASP A 387 -8.18 16.29 -5.87
CA ASP A 387 -8.11 15.15 -4.95
C ASP A 387 -6.71 14.50 -5.07
N ILE A 388 -6.06 14.28 -3.93
CA ILE A 388 -4.71 13.72 -3.84
C ILE A 388 -4.80 12.21 -4.09
N SER A 389 -3.89 11.67 -4.91
CA SER A 389 -3.78 10.21 -5.11
C SER A 389 -3.03 9.52 -3.96
N GLU A 390 -3.18 8.21 -3.76
CA GLU A 390 -2.42 7.48 -2.72
C GLU A 390 -0.90 7.65 -2.91
N ALA A 391 -0.44 7.64 -4.17
CA ALA A 391 0.97 7.83 -4.51
C ALA A 391 1.47 9.25 -4.17
N GLU A 392 0.62 10.26 -4.32
CA GLU A 392 0.95 11.64 -3.98
C GLU A 392 0.89 11.87 -2.46
N LEU A 393 -0.10 11.30 -1.76
CA LEU A 393 -0.15 11.28 -0.28
C LEU A 393 1.12 10.64 0.28
N LEU A 394 1.54 9.53 -0.32
CA LEU A 394 2.77 8.82 0.03
C LEU A 394 4.00 9.69 -0.23
N ALA A 395 4.21 10.16 -1.46
CA ALA A 395 5.45 10.80 -1.89
C ALA A 395 5.63 12.21 -1.30
N SER A 396 4.54 12.96 -1.14
CA SER A 396 4.59 14.38 -0.76
C SER A 396 4.40 14.63 0.73
N TYR A 397 3.82 13.68 1.48
CA TYR A 397 3.52 13.87 2.91
C TYR A 397 4.05 12.72 3.76
N VAL A 398 3.58 11.50 3.53
CA VAL A 398 3.87 10.37 4.44
C VAL A 398 5.34 10.00 4.42
N HIS A 399 5.93 9.75 3.25
CA HIS A 399 7.31 9.30 3.16
C HIS A 399 8.32 10.36 3.65
N PRO A 400 8.24 11.65 3.24
CA PRO A 400 9.12 12.69 3.80
C PRO A 400 8.97 12.86 5.31
N PHE A 401 7.74 12.76 5.85
CA PHE A 401 7.49 12.83 7.28
C PHE A 401 8.14 11.66 8.03
N MET A 402 7.93 10.43 7.56
CA MET A 402 8.49 9.22 8.20
C MET A 402 10.01 9.20 8.14
N GLN A 403 10.61 9.62 7.02
CA GLN A 403 12.05 9.76 6.87
C GLN A 403 12.64 10.77 7.87
N ALA A 404 12.00 11.95 7.98
CA ALA A 404 12.43 12.97 8.92
C ALA A 404 12.26 12.56 10.39
N LEU A 405 11.22 11.76 10.69
CA LEU A 405 10.91 11.26 12.01
C LEU A 405 11.90 10.17 12.45
N PHE A 406 12.16 9.15 11.63
CA PHE A 406 12.93 7.97 12.04
C PHE A 406 14.40 8.00 11.62
N SER A 407 14.69 8.22 10.33
CA SER A 407 16.08 8.20 9.82
C SER A 407 16.90 9.39 10.32
N GLY A 408 16.24 10.48 10.71
CA GLY A 408 16.91 11.66 11.27
C GLY A 408 17.57 11.44 12.63
N TRP A 409 17.28 10.33 13.31
CA TRP A 409 17.91 9.94 14.58
C TRP A 409 18.80 8.71 14.42
N GLU A 410 18.26 7.68 13.77
CA GLU A 410 18.95 6.41 13.53
C GLU A 410 18.94 6.13 12.03
N PRO A 411 20.04 6.36 11.30
CA PRO A 411 20.10 6.13 9.85
C PRO A 411 19.82 4.69 9.43
N GLN A 412 19.98 3.73 10.36
CA GLN A 412 19.66 2.32 10.17
C GLN A 412 18.15 2.05 10.12
N ARG A 413 17.30 3.03 10.50
CA ARG A 413 15.86 2.98 10.28
C ARG A 413 15.55 3.55 8.92
N VAL A 414 15.04 2.71 8.03
CA VAL A 414 14.79 3.05 6.64
C VAL A 414 13.29 2.95 6.38
N PRO A 415 12.59 4.09 6.33
CA PRO A 415 11.20 4.16 5.90
C PRO A 415 11.09 3.96 4.38
N HIS A 416 10.18 3.08 3.94
CA HIS A 416 9.89 2.89 2.52
C HIS A 416 8.49 2.33 2.29
N ALA A 417 8.03 2.43 1.05
CA ALA A 417 6.85 1.70 0.61
C ALA A 417 7.11 0.20 0.72
N ALA A 418 6.16 -0.56 1.24
CA ALA A 418 6.32 -1.99 1.41
C ALA A 418 6.14 -2.71 0.06
N ASP A 419 7.15 -3.46 -0.35
CA ASP A 419 7.20 -4.27 -1.57
C ASP A 419 7.08 -5.77 -1.29
N LYS A 420 7.28 -6.18 -0.02
CA LYS A 420 7.28 -7.57 0.45
C LYS A 420 6.09 -7.90 1.32
N VAL A 421 5.58 -9.12 1.13
CA VAL A 421 4.49 -9.73 1.90
C VAL A 421 5.05 -10.35 3.18
N PHE A 422 4.30 -10.32 4.29
CA PHE A 422 4.64 -11.07 5.50
C PHE A 422 4.42 -12.58 5.23
N SER A 423 5.42 -13.42 5.51
CA SER A 423 5.49 -14.85 5.15
C SER A 423 4.28 -15.69 5.61
N GLU A 424 4.08 -16.86 4.98
CA GLU A 424 2.94 -17.76 5.20
C GLU A 424 2.73 -18.26 6.65
N ASP A 425 3.78 -18.20 7.50
CA ASP A 425 3.71 -18.61 8.92
C ASP A 425 3.22 -17.52 9.89
N MET A 426 2.56 -16.47 9.38
CA MET A 426 2.17 -15.27 10.15
C MET A 426 0.63 -15.12 10.22
N ILE A 427 0.10 -14.65 11.36
CA ILE A 427 -1.32 -14.30 11.59
C ILE A 427 -1.98 -13.63 10.37
N THR A 428 -1.32 -12.71 9.70
CA THR A 428 -1.89 -11.83 8.68
C THR A 428 -1.91 -12.47 7.29
N ASN A 429 -1.37 -13.69 7.17
CA ASN A 429 -1.45 -14.60 6.03
C ASN A 429 -1.31 -13.90 4.66
N ASN A 430 -0.07 -13.70 4.24
CA ASN A 430 0.27 -13.06 2.98
C ASN A 430 -0.30 -11.63 2.81
N ALA A 431 -0.58 -10.92 3.91
CA ALA A 431 -0.92 -9.51 3.85
C ALA A 431 0.34 -8.65 3.65
N ARG A 432 0.18 -7.57 2.89
CA ARG A 432 1.20 -6.55 2.67
C ARG A 432 0.69 -5.22 3.18
N PRO A 433 1.38 -4.54 4.12
CA PRO A 433 1.07 -3.14 4.38
C PRO A 433 1.41 -2.27 3.18
N ASP A 434 1.00 -1.00 3.21
CA ASP A 434 1.41 -0.05 2.18
C ASP A 434 2.79 0.55 2.49
N TYR A 435 3.16 0.60 3.77
CA TYR A 435 4.37 1.26 4.24
C TYR A 435 5.02 0.53 5.40
N ILE A 436 6.35 0.56 5.45
CA ILE A 436 7.14 -0.10 6.50
C ILE A 436 8.37 0.74 6.86
N VAL A 437 8.85 0.58 8.09
CA VAL A 437 10.17 1.08 8.50
C VAL A 437 10.99 -0.10 8.98
N ASP A 438 11.98 -0.46 8.17
CA ASP A 438 12.93 -1.53 8.45
C ASP A 438 14.09 -0.99 9.30
N VAL A 439 14.53 -1.80 10.26
CA VAL A 439 15.71 -1.54 11.09
C VAL A 439 16.82 -2.48 10.63
N TYR A 440 17.85 -1.89 10.06
CA TYR A 440 19.02 -2.60 9.59
C TYR A 440 20.02 -2.83 10.72
N GLN A 441 20.79 -3.91 10.62
CA GLN A 441 22.05 -4.08 11.33
C GLN A 441 23.11 -4.40 10.26
N GLN A 442 24.05 -3.48 10.05
CA GLN A 442 24.96 -3.51 8.90
C GLN A 442 24.21 -3.47 7.56
N VAL A 443 24.13 -4.60 6.85
CA VAL A 443 23.46 -4.72 5.54
C VAL A 443 22.15 -5.51 5.60
N ASP A 444 21.88 -6.19 6.72
CA ASP A 444 20.73 -7.06 6.85
C ASP A 444 19.58 -6.36 7.57
N VAL A 445 18.36 -6.59 7.08
CA VAL A 445 17.14 -6.19 7.79
C VAL A 445 17.00 -7.08 9.01
N ARG A 446 17.10 -6.49 10.21
CA ARG A 446 16.98 -7.24 11.47
C ARG A 446 15.51 -7.44 11.84
N TYR A 447 14.71 -6.38 11.75
CA TYR A 447 13.27 -6.40 11.97
C TYR A 447 12.63 -5.12 11.44
N ALA A 448 11.30 -5.11 11.32
CA ALA A 448 10.52 -3.89 11.18
C ALA A 448 9.85 -3.55 12.52
N ASN A 449 9.60 -2.28 12.82
CA ASN A 449 8.85 -1.87 14.01
C ASN A 449 7.86 -0.72 13.77
N VAL A 450 7.72 -0.31 12.50
CA VAL A 450 6.66 0.61 12.07
C VAL A 450 5.98 0.07 10.82
N ILE A 451 4.66 0.15 10.80
CA ILE A 451 3.82 -0.24 9.66
C ILE A 451 2.80 0.86 9.39
N GLY A 452 2.41 1.04 8.13
CA GLY A 452 1.26 1.87 7.84
C GLY A 452 0.46 1.53 6.59
N GLU A 453 -0.73 2.13 6.57
CA GLU A 453 -1.74 2.01 5.52
C GLU A 453 -2.10 3.40 4.99
N LEU A 454 -2.34 3.50 3.69
CA LEU A 454 -2.74 4.74 3.05
C LEU A 454 -4.17 4.65 2.50
N LYS A 455 -4.92 5.74 2.66
CA LYS A 455 -6.26 5.90 2.10
C LYS A 455 -6.50 7.32 1.60
N VAL A 456 -7.05 7.40 0.39
CA VAL A 456 -7.48 8.67 -0.22
C VAL A 456 -8.86 9.11 0.26
N LYS A 457 -9.21 10.34 -0.10
CA LYS A 457 -10.49 10.96 0.19
C LYS A 457 -11.66 10.14 -0.34
N GLY A 458 -12.68 10.00 0.51
CA GLY A 458 -13.88 9.21 0.21
C GLY A 458 -13.74 7.71 0.46
N ALA A 459 -12.61 7.24 1.01
CA ALA A 459 -12.45 5.86 1.45
C ALA A 459 -13.59 5.42 2.37
N ASN A 460 -14.08 4.20 2.17
CA ASN A 460 -15.22 3.68 2.90
C ASN A 460 -14.86 3.53 4.39
N LYS A 461 -15.73 3.98 5.32
CA LYS A 461 -15.55 3.78 6.77
C LYS A 461 -15.27 2.31 7.14
N LYS A 462 -15.83 1.37 6.37
CA LYS A 462 -15.59 -0.07 6.52
C LYS A 462 -14.16 -0.46 6.14
N GLU A 463 -13.61 0.08 5.07
CA GLU A 463 -12.23 -0.17 4.64
C GLU A 463 -11.25 0.43 5.64
N ILE A 464 -11.51 1.64 6.11
CA ILE A 464 -10.72 2.29 7.17
C ILE A 464 -10.67 1.42 8.43
N ALA A 465 -11.81 0.89 8.88
CA ALA A 465 -11.88 0.02 10.05
C ALA A 465 -11.21 -1.35 9.82
N LYS A 466 -11.32 -1.91 8.61
CA LYS A 466 -10.62 -3.14 8.24
C LYS A 466 -9.10 -2.95 8.32
N ASP A 467 -8.59 -1.86 7.75
CA ASP A 467 -7.15 -1.56 7.78
C ASP A 467 -6.65 -1.24 9.18
N PHE A 468 -7.48 -0.63 10.04
CA PHE A 468 -7.15 -0.50 11.45
C PHE A 468 -6.95 -1.86 12.13
N CYS A 469 -7.87 -2.81 11.94
CA CYS A 469 -7.70 -4.17 12.47
C CYS A 469 -6.44 -4.85 11.89
N ARG A 470 -6.22 -4.71 10.58
CA ARG A 470 -5.06 -5.29 9.90
C ARG A 470 -3.73 -4.75 10.41
N VAL A 471 -3.60 -3.42 10.56
CA VAL A 471 -2.40 -2.79 11.14
C VAL A 471 -2.16 -3.30 12.55
N ALA A 472 -3.19 -3.35 13.39
CA ALA A 472 -3.03 -3.82 14.78
C ALA A 472 -2.48 -5.26 14.87
N LEU A 473 -2.92 -6.14 13.97
CA LEU A 473 -2.43 -7.51 13.90
C LEU A 473 -1.01 -7.60 13.36
N LEU A 474 -0.68 -6.87 12.30
CA LEU A 474 0.69 -6.79 11.78
C LEU A 474 1.67 -6.27 12.84
N LEU A 475 1.25 -5.30 13.65
CA LEU A 475 2.04 -4.83 14.78
C LEU A 475 2.25 -5.93 15.83
N LYS A 476 1.19 -6.66 16.18
CA LYS A 476 1.28 -7.78 17.13
C LYS A 476 2.25 -8.84 16.64
N GLU A 477 2.22 -9.20 15.36
CA GLU A 477 3.16 -10.15 14.77
C GLU A 477 4.60 -9.69 14.86
N ILE A 478 4.86 -8.45 14.45
CA ILE A 478 6.20 -7.87 14.51
C ILE A 478 6.71 -7.88 15.96
N VAL A 479 5.84 -7.50 16.89
CA VAL A 479 6.16 -7.45 18.31
C VAL A 479 6.47 -8.84 18.84
N ASP A 480 5.63 -9.83 18.56
CA ASP A 480 5.80 -11.18 19.08
C ASP A 480 7.01 -11.88 18.44
N LYS A 481 7.14 -11.80 17.10
CA LYS A 481 8.23 -12.42 16.34
C LYS A 481 9.60 -11.88 16.73
N ASN A 482 9.70 -10.56 16.88
CA ASN A 482 10.97 -9.89 17.15
C ASN A 482 11.17 -9.56 18.64
N LYS A 483 10.27 -10.05 19.51
CA LYS A 483 10.28 -9.82 20.97
C LYS A 483 10.41 -8.33 21.33
N LEU A 484 9.57 -7.51 20.69
CA LEU A 484 9.61 -6.06 20.90
C LEU A 484 8.79 -5.61 22.12
N THR A 485 9.22 -4.53 22.78
CA THR A 485 8.45 -3.87 23.84
C THR A 485 7.36 -2.94 23.31
N ALA A 486 7.55 -2.44 22.09
CA ALA A 486 6.61 -1.57 21.40
C ALA A 486 6.79 -1.61 19.88
N ALA A 487 5.70 -1.33 19.15
CA ALA A 487 5.70 -1.06 17.72
C ALA A 487 4.70 0.05 17.39
N MET A 488 4.89 0.72 16.24
CA MET A 488 4.05 1.84 15.82
C MET A 488 3.31 1.51 14.51
N GLY A 489 1.99 1.65 14.53
CA GLY A 489 1.17 1.62 13.33
C GLY A 489 0.80 3.03 12.90
N PHE A 490 0.45 3.22 11.64
CA PHE A 490 -0.27 4.42 11.24
C PHE A 490 -1.26 4.15 10.11
N GLN A 491 -2.26 5.02 10.01
CA GLN A 491 -3.15 5.10 8.87
C GLN A 491 -3.20 6.55 8.39
N ALA A 492 -2.72 6.79 7.19
CA ALA A 492 -2.79 8.10 6.54
C ALA A 492 -4.11 8.19 5.76
N ILE A 493 -4.97 9.14 6.12
CA ILE A 493 -6.26 9.35 5.47
C ILE A 493 -6.38 10.80 5.00
N ASP A 494 -6.64 10.99 3.71
CA ASP A 494 -6.98 12.30 3.15
C ASP A 494 -8.45 12.67 3.42
N LYS A 495 -8.78 13.14 4.63
CA LYS A 495 -10.15 13.57 5.00
C LYS A 495 -10.45 15.07 4.77
N ARG A 496 -9.61 15.78 4.01
CA ARG A 496 -9.55 17.25 3.75
C ARG A 496 -8.25 17.92 4.22
N HIS A 497 -7.43 17.24 5.02
CA HIS A 497 -6.18 17.80 5.57
C HIS A 497 -5.10 16.72 5.86
N ASN A 498 -4.92 15.71 5.00
CA ASN A 498 -3.82 14.72 5.13
C ASN A 498 -3.58 14.22 6.58
N SER A 499 -4.61 13.67 7.22
CA SER A 499 -4.53 13.24 8.61
C SER A 499 -3.80 11.91 8.73
N LEU A 500 -2.84 11.83 9.64
CA LEU A 500 -2.15 10.63 10.06
C LEU A 500 -2.70 10.18 11.41
N HIS A 501 -3.44 9.08 11.44
CA HIS A 501 -3.81 8.41 12.67
C HIS A 501 -2.65 7.49 13.06
N ILE A 502 -2.01 7.74 14.19
CA ILE A 502 -0.92 6.92 14.70
C ILE A 502 -1.48 5.98 15.76
N PHE A 503 -1.10 4.72 15.65
CA PHE A 503 -1.37 3.67 16.62
C PHE A 503 -0.05 3.28 17.30
N SER A 504 -0.08 2.99 18.59
CA SER A 504 1.07 2.48 19.31
C SER A 504 0.68 1.24 20.08
N LEU A 505 1.32 0.13 19.73
CA LEU A 505 1.15 -1.15 20.41
C LEU A 505 2.29 -1.31 21.41
N CYS A 506 1.95 -1.54 22.67
CA CYS A 506 2.92 -1.73 23.75
C CYS A 506 2.67 -3.06 24.47
N THR A 507 3.76 -3.73 24.84
CA THR A 507 3.72 -5.02 25.54
C THR A 507 4.08 -4.98 27.00
N SER A 508 4.48 -3.80 27.49
CA SER A 508 4.91 -3.60 28.87
C SER A 508 3.77 -3.54 29.89
N PHE A 509 2.52 -3.49 29.42
CA PHE A 509 1.33 -3.57 30.28
C PHE A 509 0.68 -4.93 30.10
N VAL A 510 -0.11 -5.31 31.09
CA VAL A 510 -0.80 -6.59 31.14
C VAL A 510 -2.28 -6.27 30.96
N PRO A 511 -2.86 -6.41 29.75
CA PRO A 511 -2.52 -7.38 28.71
C PRO A 511 -1.37 -6.95 27.80
N ARG A 512 -0.51 -7.94 27.46
CA ARG A 512 0.75 -7.83 26.68
C ARG A 512 0.61 -7.16 25.30
N HIS A 513 -0.58 -6.74 24.87
CA HIS A 513 -0.81 -6.07 23.60
C HIS A 513 -1.83 -4.95 23.79
N THR A 514 -1.40 -3.84 24.41
CA THR A 514 -2.24 -2.64 24.58
C THR A 514 -2.00 -1.67 23.44
N LEU A 515 -3.03 -1.42 22.63
CA LEU A 515 -3.02 -0.54 21.48
C LEU A 515 -3.67 0.81 21.83
N THR A 516 -2.87 1.87 21.84
CA THR A 516 -3.36 3.25 21.96
C THR A 516 -3.33 3.98 20.62
N SER A 517 -4.06 5.07 20.48
CA SER A 517 -4.07 5.88 19.26
C SER A 517 -4.02 7.37 19.53
N THR A 518 -3.37 8.11 18.62
CA THR A 518 -3.42 9.56 18.55
C THR A 518 -3.58 9.99 17.09
N SER A 519 -3.99 11.23 16.85
CA SER A 519 -4.18 11.75 15.50
C SER A 519 -3.30 12.97 15.27
N LEU A 520 -2.60 12.99 14.14
CA LEU A 520 -1.81 14.11 13.67
C LEU A 520 -2.39 14.62 12.35
N ASP A 521 -2.53 15.92 12.22
CA ASP A 521 -2.72 16.60 10.95
C ASP A 521 -1.35 16.85 10.30
N LEU A 522 -1.10 16.27 9.12
CA LEU A 522 0.13 16.51 8.34
C LEU A 522 -0.06 17.64 7.34
N SER A 523 -1.28 18.15 7.15
CA SER A 523 -1.44 19.35 6.36
C SER A 523 -0.73 20.50 7.07
N PRO A 524 -0.02 21.33 6.30
CA PRO A 524 0.32 22.66 6.79
C PRO A 524 -1.00 23.39 7.13
N PRO A 525 -0.98 24.37 8.05
CA PRO A 525 -2.15 25.16 8.43
C PRO A 525 -2.63 26.06 7.29
N LEU A 526 -3.17 25.44 6.25
CA LEU A 526 -3.56 26.00 4.97
C LEU A 526 -4.98 25.54 4.66
N SER A 527 -5.91 25.97 5.51
CA SER A 527 -7.30 26.08 5.07
C SER A 527 -7.44 27.44 4.40
N THR A 528 -7.32 27.50 3.08
CA THR A 528 -7.68 28.69 2.29
C THR A 528 -9.17 29.04 2.41
N SER A 529 -10.03 28.12 2.90
CA SER A 529 -11.45 28.38 3.16
C SER A 529 -11.75 28.92 4.58
N LEU A 530 -10.74 29.23 5.40
CA LEU A 530 -10.93 29.80 6.76
C LEU A 530 -9.98 30.99 7.01
N LEU A 531 -9.90 31.88 6.03
CA LEU A 531 -9.45 33.27 6.26
C LEU A 531 -10.58 34.15 6.84
N THR A 532 -11.66 33.55 7.34
CA THR A 532 -12.58 34.22 8.25
C THR A 532 -12.06 34.06 9.68
N LYS A 533 -11.92 35.19 10.36
CA LYS A 533 -11.45 35.32 11.74
C LYS A 533 -12.07 34.23 12.65
N ASP A 534 -11.26 33.69 13.55
CA ASP A 534 -11.63 32.81 14.69
C ASP A 534 -11.55 31.28 14.54
N THR A 535 -10.73 30.74 13.64
CA THR A 535 -10.32 29.32 13.76
C THR A 535 -8.87 29.22 14.25
N PRO A 536 -8.58 28.61 15.43
CA PRO A 536 -7.20 28.41 15.84
C PRO A 536 -6.49 27.54 14.80
N LEU A 537 -5.30 27.96 14.34
CA LEU A 537 -4.46 27.13 13.49
C LEU A 537 -4.37 25.73 14.13
N SER A 538 -4.92 24.72 13.47
CA SER A 538 -4.73 23.31 13.85
C SER A 538 -3.24 23.03 13.74
N THR A 539 -2.52 23.14 14.86
CA THR A 539 -1.09 22.82 14.93
C THR A 539 -0.91 21.57 15.74
N SER A 540 -1.52 20.46 15.31
CA SER A 540 -1.40 19.15 15.96
C SER A 540 0.04 18.62 15.96
N LEU A 541 0.92 19.09 15.07
CA LEU A 541 2.36 18.79 15.14
C LEU A 541 3.11 19.62 16.20
N LEU A 542 2.49 20.71 16.67
CA LEU A 542 3.03 21.65 17.64
C LEU A 542 2.29 21.59 18.99
N THR A 543 1.27 20.74 19.15
CA THR A 543 0.58 20.62 20.44
C THR A 543 1.49 20.00 21.49
N LYS A 544 1.32 20.41 22.75
CA LYS A 544 2.10 19.88 23.87
C LYS A 544 1.93 18.36 24.04
N ASP A 545 0.81 17.84 23.56
CA ASP A 545 0.44 16.43 23.60
C ASP A 545 1.04 15.57 22.47
N THR A 546 1.83 16.15 21.55
CA THR A 546 2.35 15.45 20.37
C THR A 546 3.72 14.83 20.63
N PRO A 547 3.83 13.51 20.79
CA PRO A 547 5.04 12.92 21.34
C PRO A 547 6.00 12.47 20.23
N LEU A 548 6.29 13.35 19.27
CA LEU A 548 7.09 13.00 18.08
C LEU A 548 8.47 12.46 18.44
N SER A 549 9.17 13.10 19.37
CA SER A 549 10.47 12.62 19.86
C SER A 549 10.37 11.31 20.63
N SER A 550 9.25 11.07 21.28
CA SER A 550 9.04 9.85 22.06
C SER A 550 8.78 8.65 21.16
N TYR A 551 8.14 8.81 19.99
CA TYR A 551 8.04 7.72 18.99
C TYR A 551 9.43 7.19 18.62
N CYS A 552 10.38 8.08 18.36
CA CYS A 552 11.75 7.69 18.04
C CYS A 552 12.38 6.89 19.19
N ARG A 553 12.36 7.46 20.41
CA ARG A 553 13.02 6.85 21.59
C ARG A 553 12.41 5.52 22.00
N ALA A 554 11.07 5.44 22.07
CA ALA A 554 10.37 4.24 22.49
C ALA A 554 10.68 3.06 21.57
N LEU A 555 10.83 3.34 20.27
CA LEU A 555 11.19 2.33 19.29
C LEU A 555 12.70 2.03 19.25
N SER A 556 13.57 2.92 19.74
CA SER A 556 15.03 2.69 19.88
C SER A 556 15.38 1.70 20.98
N SER A 557 14.62 1.72 22.08
CA SER A 557 14.80 0.80 23.22
C SER A 557 13.97 -0.48 23.09
N SER A 558 13.47 -0.81 21.89
CA SER A 558 12.33 -1.72 21.76
C SER A 558 12.67 -3.21 21.78
N VAL A 559 13.91 -3.64 21.95
CA VAL A 559 14.25 -5.08 21.94
C VAL A 559 14.29 -5.59 23.38
N LEU A 560 13.47 -6.59 23.71
CA LEU A 560 13.62 -7.33 24.98
C LEU A 560 14.97 -8.07 24.94
N GLY A 561 15.82 -7.81 25.93
CA GLY A 561 17.09 -8.50 26.12
C GLY A 561 16.93 -10.00 26.38
#